data_AF-A0A971U2P8-F1
#
_entry.id   AF-A0A971U2P8-F1
#
_cell.length_a   1.000
_cell.length_b   1.000
_cell.length_c   1.000
_cell.angle_alpha   90.00
_cell.angle_beta   90.00
_cell.angle_gamma   90.00
#
_symmetry.space_group_name_H-M   'P 1'
#
loop_
_entity.id
_entity.type
_entity.pdbx_description
1 polymer ?
#
loop_
_entity_poly.entity_id
_entity_poly.type
_entity_poly.pdbx_seq_one_letter_code
_entity_poly.pdbx_strand_id
1 'polypeptide(L)'
;MADLLSSFKDKAEALVTSLNSEGGVRGTIESLRRRMAEADRRRAVRRLQDELQRIERQIGEMLTDVGVQAVALQRASALNSPELAPLCERIIDLETLLQEQKRELQKIEAEAQAQRLTQAGLAVCPHCGHPHTQDVAFCPHCGQAVKPAIPSTFCAHCGAPLRSGARFCPRCGHEAVD
;
A
#
# COMPACT_ATOMS: atom_id res chain seq x y z
N MET A 1 -16.71 13.72 21.16
CA MET A 1 -16.06 12.88 22.18
C MET A 1 -17.02 11.96 22.91
N ALA A 2 -18.28 12.36 23.16
CA ALA A 2 -19.29 11.45 23.76
C ALA A 2 -19.66 10.25 22.86
N ASP A 3 -19.65 10.43 21.52
CA ASP A 3 -20.14 9.42 20.56
C ASP A 3 -19.25 8.18 20.36
N LEU A 4 -17.94 8.29 20.58
CA LEU A 4 -17.02 7.15 20.41
C LEU A 4 -17.01 6.26 21.65
N LEU A 5 -16.98 6.87 22.83
CA LEU A 5 -17.08 6.15 24.10
C LEU A 5 -18.44 5.45 24.25
N SER A 6 -19.53 6.08 23.79
CA SER A 6 -20.82 5.41 23.70
C SER A 6 -20.79 4.26 22.70
N SER A 7 -20.22 4.43 21.50
CA SER A 7 -20.11 3.34 20.52
C SER A 7 -19.29 2.14 21.04
N PHE A 8 -18.19 2.39 21.75
CA PHE A 8 -17.42 1.31 22.39
C PHE A 8 -18.21 0.60 23.49
N LYS A 9 -18.94 1.37 24.31
CA LYS A 9 -19.82 0.83 25.35
C LYS A 9 -20.95 -0.01 24.75
N ASP A 10 -21.61 0.49 23.72
CA ASP A 10 -22.72 -0.20 23.04
C ASP A 10 -22.25 -1.50 22.38
N LYS A 11 -21.06 -1.50 21.76
CA LYS A 11 -20.42 -2.71 21.21
C LYS A 11 -20.06 -3.72 22.29
N ALA A 12 -19.55 -3.26 23.43
CA ALA A 12 -19.24 -4.14 24.57
C ALA A 12 -20.52 -4.75 25.17
N GLU A 13 -21.58 -3.97 25.34
CA GLU A 13 -22.88 -4.45 25.83
C GLU A 13 -23.54 -5.44 24.86
N ALA A 14 -23.44 -5.20 23.55
CA ALA A 14 -23.91 -6.14 22.53
C ALA A 14 -23.16 -7.49 22.59
N LEU A 15 -21.84 -7.46 22.80
CA LEU A 15 -21.00 -8.66 22.93
C LEU A 15 -21.35 -9.48 24.19
N VAL A 16 -21.56 -8.81 25.31
CA VAL A 16 -21.99 -9.45 26.58
C VAL A 16 -23.37 -10.09 26.42
N THR A 17 -24.26 -9.44 25.68
CA THR A 17 -25.62 -9.94 25.45
C THR A 17 -25.61 -11.17 24.53
N SER A 18 -24.79 -11.17 23.46
CA SER A 18 -24.67 -12.33 22.58
C SER A 18 -24.12 -13.56 23.30
N LEU A 19 -23.10 -13.37 24.16
CA LEU A 19 -22.48 -14.43 24.95
C LEU A 19 -23.44 -15.13 25.93
N ASN A 20 -24.40 -14.38 26.49
CA ASN A 20 -25.33 -14.86 27.51
C ASN A 20 -26.70 -15.28 26.95
N SER A 21 -26.94 -15.13 25.65
CA SER A 21 -28.21 -15.50 25.00
C SER A 21 -28.45 -17.01 24.93
N GLU A 22 -29.72 -17.43 24.84
CA GLU A 22 -30.09 -18.83 24.58
C GLU A 22 -29.59 -19.25 23.18
N GLY A 23 -28.44 -19.92 23.15
CA GLY A 23 -27.72 -20.30 21.93
C GLY A 23 -26.31 -19.72 21.81
N GLY A 24 -25.92 -18.80 22.68
CA GLY A 24 -24.55 -18.30 22.81
C GLY A 24 -23.62 -19.29 23.52
N VAL A 25 -22.33 -18.93 23.65
CA VAL A 25 -21.28 -19.78 24.27
C VAL A 25 -21.76 -20.48 25.54
N ARG A 26 -22.35 -19.73 26.47
CA ARG A 26 -22.71 -20.24 27.80
C ARG A 26 -23.87 -21.24 27.77
N GLY A 27 -24.94 -20.94 27.04
CA GLY A 27 -26.09 -21.85 26.89
C GLY A 27 -25.73 -23.13 26.12
N THR A 28 -24.80 -23.04 25.17
CA THR A 28 -24.30 -24.19 24.42
C THR A 28 -23.40 -25.09 25.28
N ILE A 29 -22.56 -24.52 26.16
CA ILE A 29 -21.76 -25.29 27.13
C ILE A 29 -22.66 -26.04 28.13
N GLU A 30 -23.77 -25.43 28.55
CA GLU A 30 -24.71 -26.04 29.50
C GLU A 30 -25.53 -27.18 28.88
N SER A 31 -25.95 -27.04 27.62
CA SER A 31 -26.62 -28.11 26.86
C SER A 31 -25.68 -29.27 26.50
N LEU A 32 -24.41 -29.00 26.18
CA LEU A 32 -23.39 -30.03 25.91
C LEU A 32 -23.14 -30.98 27.10
N ARG A 33 -23.39 -30.54 28.33
CA ARG A 33 -23.26 -31.36 29.56
C ARG A 33 -24.34 -32.44 29.68
N ARG A 34 -25.46 -32.36 28.95
CA ARG A 34 -26.58 -33.32 29.04
C ARG A 34 -26.83 -34.05 27.70
N ARG A 35 -26.08 -35.15 27.47
CA ARG A 35 -26.40 -36.25 26.52
C ARG A 35 -26.68 -35.87 25.05
N MET A 36 -25.66 -35.50 24.27
CA MET A 36 -25.76 -35.36 22.81
C MET A 36 -25.02 -36.47 22.06
N ALA A 37 -25.47 -36.86 20.86
CA ALA A 37 -24.74 -37.80 19.98
C ALA A 37 -23.36 -37.22 19.60
N GLU A 38 -22.39 -38.07 19.28
CA GLU A 38 -21.00 -37.62 19.02
C GLU A 38 -20.91 -36.59 17.88
N ALA A 39 -21.74 -36.73 16.84
CA ALA A 39 -21.84 -35.76 15.75
C ALA A 39 -22.39 -34.39 16.22
N ASP A 40 -23.37 -34.37 17.12
CA ASP A 40 -23.92 -33.15 17.69
C ASP A 40 -22.92 -32.44 18.60
N ARG A 41 -22.16 -33.20 19.39
CA ARG A 41 -21.05 -32.67 20.20
C ARG A 41 -19.99 -32.03 19.31
N ARG A 42 -19.57 -32.70 18.23
CA ARG A 42 -18.58 -32.17 17.28
C ARG A 42 -19.08 -30.87 16.62
N ARG A 43 -20.35 -30.80 16.23
CA ARG A 43 -20.96 -29.56 15.68
C ARG A 43 -20.98 -28.44 16.71
N ALA A 44 -21.39 -28.73 17.95
CA ALA A 44 -21.43 -27.73 19.01
C ALA A 44 -20.03 -27.21 19.38
N VAL A 45 -19.03 -28.09 19.46
CA VAL A 45 -17.63 -27.71 19.68
C VAL A 45 -17.12 -26.78 18.57
N ARG A 46 -17.38 -27.11 17.29
CA ARG A 46 -16.99 -26.23 16.17
C ARG A 46 -17.65 -24.85 16.26
N ARG A 47 -18.96 -24.81 16.54
CA ARG A 47 -19.68 -23.53 16.72
C ARG A 47 -19.05 -22.68 17.83
N LEU A 48 -18.72 -23.31 18.96
CA LEU A 48 -18.05 -22.63 20.08
C LEU A 48 -16.64 -22.16 19.70
N GLN A 49 -15.87 -22.96 18.96
CA GLN A 49 -14.55 -22.55 18.47
C GLN A 49 -14.65 -21.35 17.53
N ASP A 50 -15.58 -21.36 16.58
CA ASP A 50 -15.81 -20.24 15.67
C ASP A 50 -16.25 -18.98 16.44
N GLU A 51 -17.03 -19.14 17.50
CA GLU A 51 -17.46 -18.02 18.36
C GLU A 51 -16.31 -17.43 19.17
N LEU A 52 -15.46 -18.29 19.75
CA LEU A 52 -14.24 -17.85 20.44
C LEU A 52 -13.31 -17.08 19.49
N GLN A 53 -13.06 -17.61 18.29
CA GLN A 53 -12.23 -16.92 17.30
C GLN A 53 -12.82 -15.58 16.87
N ARG A 54 -14.16 -15.48 16.75
CA ARG A 54 -14.82 -14.20 16.46
C ARG A 54 -14.57 -13.18 17.58
N ILE A 55 -14.71 -13.60 18.84
CA ILE A 55 -14.50 -12.73 20.01
C ILE A 55 -13.04 -12.30 20.11
N GLU A 56 -12.09 -13.21 19.92
CA GLU A 56 -10.65 -12.90 19.92
C GLU A 56 -10.31 -11.84 18.87
N ARG A 57 -10.87 -11.99 17.65
CA ARG A 57 -10.71 -10.98 16.60
C ARG A 57 -11.31 -9.64 17.01
N GLN A 58 -12.51 -9.61 17.58
CA GLN A 58 -13.15 -8.36 18.02
C GLN A 58 -12.35 -7.65 19.12
N ILE A 59 -11.78 -8.41 20.06
CA ILE A 59 -10.88 -7.86 21.09
C ILE A 59 -9.65 -7.25 20.42
N GLY A 60 -9.02 -7.95 19.47
CA GLY A 60 -7.86 -7.43 18.74
C GLY A 60 -8.16 -6.16 17.97
N GLU A 61 -9.32 -6.09 17.29
CA GLU A 61 -9.80 -4.90 16.59
C GLU A 61 -10.00 -3.72 17.56
N MET A 62 -10.70 -3.94 18.68
CA MET A 62 -10.92 -2.88 19.68
C MET A 62 -9.62 -2.38 20.30
N LEU A 63 -8.69 -3.28 20.65
CA LEU A 63 -7.38 -2.89 21.19
C LEU A 63 -6.59 -2.06 20.17
N THR A 64 -6.65 -2.43 18.89
CA THR A 64 -6.02 -1.67 17.81
C THR A 64 -6.63 -0.29 17.67
N ASP A 65 -7.97 -0.18 17.65
CA ASP A 65 -8.67 1.10 17.55
C ASP A 65 -8.32 2.03 18.71
N VAL A 66 -8.27 1.50 19.94
CA VAL A 66 -7.86 2.26 21.13
C VAL A 66 -6.41 2.74 20.99
N GLY A 67 -5.50 1.87 20.56
CA GLY A 67 -4.11 2.25 20.30
C GLY A 67 -3.96 3.35 19.26
N VAL A 68 -4.66 3.24 18.13
CA VAL A 68 -4.66 4.25 17.06
C VAL A 68 -5.19 5.59 17.58
N GLN A 69 -6.28 5.59 18.35
CA GLN A 69 -6.83 6.80 18.94
C GLN A 69 -5.88 7.43 19.97
N ALA A 70 -5.26 6.63 20.83
CA ALA A 70 -4.30 7.12 21.82
C ALA A 70 -3.10 7.79 21.14
N VAL A 71 -2.54 7.17 20.10
CA VAL A 71 -1.44 7.75 19.31
C VAL A 71 -1.89 9.01 18.58
N ALA A 72 -3.11 9.05 18.02
CA ALA A 72 -3.65 10.24 17.37
C ALA A 72 -3.81 11.41 18.36
N LEU A 73 -4.31 11.14 19.58
CA LEU A 73 -4.39 12.14 20.65
C LEU A 73 -3.02 12.62 21.10
N GLN A 74 -2.02 11.73 21.18
CA GLN A 74 -0.64 12.11 21.51
C GLN A 74 -0.05 13.04 20.46
N ARG A 75 -0.25 12.73 19.16
CA ARG A 75 0.18 13.60 18.05
C ARG A 75 -0.49 14.98 18.07
N ALA A 76 -1.73 15.05 18.54
CA ALA A 76 -2.46 16.30 18.73
C ALA A 76 -2.17 17.00 20.07
N SER A 77 -1.25 16.46 20.88
CA SER A 77 -0.95 16.92 22.25
C SER A 77 -2.19 17.03 23.15
N ALA A 78 -3.21 16.20 22.88
CA ALA A 78 -4.49 16.17 23.58
C ALA A 78 -4.67 14.90 24.44
N LEU A 79 -3.62 14.07 24.57
CA LEU A 79 -3.66 12.87 25.40
C LEU A 79 -3.52 13.25 26.88
N ASN A 80 -4.57 12.97 27.66
CA ASN A 80 -4.64 13.31 29.09
C ASN A 80 -4.29 12.12 30.01
N SER A 81 -3.42 11.21 29.58
CA SER A 81 -2.93 10.08 30.40
C SER A 81 -1.40 10.05 30.38
N PRO A 82 -0.74 10.34 31.52
CA PRO A 82 0.72 10.34 31.60
C PRO A 82 1.33 8.95 31.46
N GLU A 83 0.60 7.88 31.77
CA GLU A 83 1.07 6.50 31.64
C GLU A 83 1.12 6.04 30.18
N LEU A 84 0.21 6.54 29.34
CA LEU A 84 0.13 6.19 27.92
C LEU A 84 1.06 7.05 27.05
N ALA A 85 1.40 8.26 27.49
CA ALA A 85 2.27 9.18 26.77
C ALA A 85 3.60 8.55 26.29
N PRO A 86 4.43 7.91 27.15
CA PRO A 86 5.71 7.34 26.71
C PRO A 86 5.54 6.15 25.75
N LEU A 87 4.45 5.39 25.88
CA LEU A 87 4.14 4.30 24.96
C LEU A 87 3.75 4.83 23.59
N CYS A 88 2.91 5.86 23.55
CA CYS A 88 2.50 6.50 22.30
C CYS A 88 3.67 7.19 21.60
N GLU A 89 4.53 7.89 22.36
CA GLU A 89 5.76 8.50 21.84
C GLU A 89 6.68 7.44 21.21
N ARG A 90 6.91 6.32 21.91
CA ARG A 90 7.70 5.21 21.37
C ARG A 90 7.10 4.66 20.07
N ILE A 91 5.78 4.57 19.95
CA ILE A 91 5.12 4.13 18.72
C ILE A 91 5.39 5.12 17.57
N ILE A 92 5.25 6.42 17.83
CA ILE A 92 5.50 7.48 16.83
C ILE A 92 6.95 7.44 16.33
N ASP A 93 7.91 7.27 17.24
CA ASP A 93 9.33 7.13 16.89
C ASP A 93 9.57 5.90 16.01
N LEU A 94 8.99 4.76 16.37
CA LEU A 94 9.11 3.52 15.60
C LEU A 94 8.45 3.62 14.22
N GLU A 95 7.30 4.29 14.11
CA GLU A 95 6.65 4.57 12.82
C GLU A 95 7.54 5.43 11.92
N THR A 96 8.19 6.45 12.50
CA THR A 96 9.12 7.34 11.78
C THR A 96 10.32 6.54 11.27
N LEU A 97 10.95 5.76 12.15
CA LEU A 97 12.06 4.88 11.79
C LEU A 97 11.65 3.88 10.69
N LEU A 98 10.46 3.28 10.79
CA LEU A 98 9.95 2.36 9.78
C LEU A 98 9.78 3.03 8.42
N GLN A 99 9.28 4.26 8.38
CA GLN A 99 9.13 5.02 7.15
C GLN A 99 10.49 5.34 6.51
N GLU A 100 11.49 5.72 7.31
CA GLU A 100 12.85 5.97 6.83
C GLU A 100 13.48 4.70 6.25
N GLN A 101 13.41 3.58 6.96
CA GLN A 101 13.92 2.30 6.49
C GLN A 101 13.23 1.82 5.20
N LYS A 102 11.91 2.00 5.09
CA LYS A 102 11.17 1.68 3.86
C LYS A 102 11.61 2.54 2.68
N ARG A 103 11.87 3.84 2.88
CA ARG A 103 12.38 4.72 1.82
C ARG A 103 13.76 4.28 1.35
N GLU A 104 14.63 3.90 2.28
CA GLU A 104 15.97 3.44 1.94
C GLU A 104 15.94 2.12 1.16
N LEU A 105 15.10 1.15 1.60
CA LEU A 105 14.88 -0.08 0.85
C LEU A 105 14.39 0.19 -0.58
N GLN A 106 13.42 1.10 -0.75
CA GLN A 106 12.92 1.48 -2.07
C GLN A 106 14.01 2.05 -2.99
N LYS A 107 14.94 2.87 -2.46
CA LYS A 107 16.06 3.38 -3.26
C LYS A 107 16.98 2.26 -3.71
N ILE A 108 17.37 1.38 -2.79
CA ILE A 108 18.26 0.25 -3.08
C ILE A 108 17.62 -0.67 -4.13
N GLU A 109 16.32 -0.96 -4.00
CA GLU A 109 15.59 -1.78 -4.97
C GLU A 109 15.52 -1.11 -6.36
N ALA A 110 15.25 0.20 -6.40
CA ALA A 110 15.22 0.97 -7.65
C ALA A 110 16.59 1.01 -8.34
N GLU A 111 17.66 1.23 -7.58
CA GLU A 111 19.05 1.19 -8.07
C GLU A 111 19.41 -0.19 -8.59
N ALA A 112 19.11 -1.25 -7.84
CA ALA A 112 19.35 -2.62 -8.25
C ALA A 112 18.53 -3.02 -9.50
N GLN A 113 17.31 -2.50 -9.65
CA GLN A 113 16.49 -2.73 -10.85
C GLN A 113 17.04 -1.97 -12.06
N ALA A 114 17.46 -0.71 -11.87
CA ALA A 114 18.11 0.07 -12.92
C ALA A 114 19.42 -0.59 -13.38
N GLN A 115 20.25 -1.06 -12.46
CA GLN A 115 21.48 -1.80 -12.76
C GLN A 115 21.20 -3.11 -13.51
N ARG A 116 20.16 -3.86 -13.12
CA ARG A 116 19.76 -5.07 -13.85
C ARG A 116 19.29 -4.78 -15.27
N LEU A 117 18.52 -3.71 -15.46
CA LEU A 117 18.09 -3.26 -16.80
C LEU A 117 19.28 -2.87 -17.66
N THR A 118 20.23 -2.09 -17.12
CA THR A 118 21.42 -1.69 -17.87
C THR A 118 22.32 -2.86 -18.20
N GLN A 119 22.54 -3.79 -17.27
CA GLN A 119 23.30 -5.04 -17.50
C GLN A 119 22.63 -5.94 -18.55
N ALA A 120 21.30 -5.94 -18.63
CA ALA A 120 20.53 -6.67 -19.64
C ALA A 120 20.44 -5.92 -21.00
N GLY A 121 21.08 -4.76 -21.16
CA GLY A 121 21.01 -3.95 -22.38
C GLY A 121 19.63 -3.33 -22.63
N LEU A 122 18.80 -3.21 -21.59
CA LEU A 122 17.45 -2.67 -21.63
C LEU A 122 17.40 -1.26 -21.02
N ALA A 123 16.42 -0.47 -21.46
CA ALA A 123 16.05 0.85 -20.96
C ALA A 123 14.52 0.95 -20.91
N VAL A 124 13.98 1.86 -20.10
CA VAL A 124 12.52 2.04 -19.95
C VAL A 124 12.07 3.24 -20.77
N CYS A 125 11.00 3.09 -21.55
CA CYS A 125 10.43 4.18 -22.31
C CYS A 125 9.87 5.27 -21.37
N PRO A 126 10.27 6.55 -21.51
CA PRO A 126 9.78 7.64 -20.65
C PRO A 126 8.30 7.98 -20.89
N HIS A 127 7.72 7.53 -22.00
CA HIS A 127 6.34 7.85 -22.38
C HIS A 127 5.32 6.78 -21.99
N CYS A 128 5.71 5.50 -21.97
CA CYS A 128 4.79 4.39 -21.67
C CYS A 128 5.30 3.38 -20.64
N GLY A 129 6.49 3.56 -20.08
CA GLY A 129 7.06 2.69 -19.04
C GLY A 129 7.45 1.28 -19.51
N HIS A 130 7.32 0.94 -20.79
CA HIS A 130 7.72 -0.37 -21.29
C HIS A 130 9.24 -0.47 -21.52
N PRO A 131 9.88 -1.60 -21.18
CA PRO A 131 11.29 -1.82 -21.47
C PRO A 131 11.52 -1.98 -22.98
N HIS A 132 12.66 -1.48 -23.45
CA HIS A 132 13.16 -1.59 -24.81
C HIS A 132 14.69 -1.73 -24.80
N THR A 133 15.29 -2.15 -25.92
CA THR A 133 16.75 -2.18 -26.05
C THR A 133 17.34 -0.76 -26.09
N GLN A 134 18.58 -0.57 -25.64
CA GLN A 134 19.19 0.76 -25.50
C GLN A 134 19.37 1.55 -26.82
N ASP A 135 19.23 0.90 -27.98
CA ASP A 135 19.54 1.49 -29.30
C ASP A 135 18.34 1.73 -30.21
N VAL A 136 17.12 1.76 -29.68
CA VAL A 136 15.95 2.18 -30.48
C VAL A 136 15.77 3.70 -30.52
N ALA A 137 15.38 4.24 -31.67
CA ALA A 137 15.03 5.66 -31.83
C ALA A 137 13.57 5.94 -31.42
N PHE A 138 12.68 4.97 -31.64
CA PHE A 138 11.26 5.02 -31.31
C PHE A 138 10.88 3.83 -30.43
N CYS A 139 9.97 4.04 -29.48
CA CYS A 139 9.47 2.97 -28.64
C CYS A 139 8.64 1.98 -29.49
N PRO A 140 8.94 0.67 -29.45
CA PRO A 140 8.18 -0.34 -30.20
C PRO A 140 6.75 -0.51 -29.65
N HIS A 141 6.45 -0.05 -28.43
CA HIS A 141 5.14 -0.18 -27.81
C HIS A 141 4.23 1.03 -28.05
N CYS A 142 4.75 2.26 -27.88
CA CYS A 142 3.93 3.48 -27.98
C CYS A 142 4.24 4.36 -29.20
N GLY A 143 5.26 4.02 -30.00
CA GLY A 143 5.66 4.76 -31.20
C GLY A 143 6.32 6.12 -30.96
N GLN A 144 6.35 6.61 -29.71
CA GLN A 144 7.00 7.89 -29.38
C GLN A 144 8.53 7.76 -29.41
N ALA A 145 9.20 8.86 -29.78
CA ALA A 145 10.66 8.90 -29.82
C ALA A 145 11.25 8.77 -28.41
N VAL A 146 12.24 7.89 -28.23
CA VAL A 146 12.85 7.60 -26.91
C VAL A 146 14.24 8.21 -26.74
N LYS A 147 14.94 8.50 -27.85
CA LYS A 147 16.13 9.35 -27.84
C LYS A 147 15.74 10.74 -28.36
N PRO A 148 16.10 11.84 -27.68
CA PRO A 148 15.99 13.16 -28.27
C PRO A 148 16.84 13.17 -29.55
N ALA A 149 16.23 13.50 -30.68
CA ALA A 149 16.97 13.68 -31.92
C ALA A 149 17.91 14.86 -31.73
N ILE A 150 19.21 14.59 -31.54
CA ILE A 150 20.22 15.64 -31.50
C ILE A 150 20.27 16.24 -32.91
N PRO A 151 19.90 17.51 -33.11
CA PRO A 151 20.02 18.13 -34.42
C PRO A 151 21.50 18.20 -34.79
N SER A 152 21.85 17.67 -35.96
CA SER A 152 23.22 17.73 -36.47
C SER A 152 23.55 19.11 -37.02
N THR A 153 22.55 19.76 -37.62
CA THR A 153 22.64 21.04 -38.31
C THR A 153 21.30 21.77 -38.25
N PHE A 154 21.30 23.06 -38.58
CA PHE A 154 20.10 23.87 -38.72
C PHE A 154 19.93 24.27 -40.18
N CYS A 155 18.69 24.34 -40.66
CA CYS A 155 18.39 24.76 -42.02
C CYS A 155 18.84 26.22 -42.25
N ALA A 156 19.69 26.45 -43.24
CA ALA A 156 20.18 27.78 -43.62
C ALA A 156 19.07 28.75 -44.02
N HIS A 157 17.93 28.26 -44.53
CA HIS A 157 16.81 29.10 -44.97
C HIS A 157 15.84 29.48 -43.83
N CYS A 158 15.50 28.55 -42.93
CA CYS A 158 14.42 28.76 -41.95
C CYS A 158 14.82 28.52 -40.49
N GLY A 159 16.07 28.14 -40.22
CA GLY A 159 16.59 27.86 -38.88
C GLY A 159 16.02 26.62 -38.20
N ALA A 160 15.26 25.77 -38.91
CA ALA A 160 14.71 24.55 -38.33
C ALA A 160 15.81 23.50 -38.08
N PRO A 161 15.74 22.74 -36.96
CA PRO A 161 16.67 21.65 -36.70
C PRO A 161 16.55 20.55 -37.76
N LEU A 162 17.70 20.10 -38.29
CA LEU A 162 17.81 19.01 -39.26
C LEU A 162 18.40 17.76 -38.59
N ARG A 163 17.89 16.58 -38.98
CA ARG A 163 18.50 15.30 -38.56
C ARG A 163 19.73 15.04 -39.41
N SER A 164 20.68 14.27 -38.87
CA SER A 164 21.88 13.83 -39.59
C SER A 164 21.50 13.11 -40.89
N GLY A 165 22.01 13.60 -42.03
CA GLY A 165 21.74 13.05 -43.35
C GLY A 165 20.39 13.45 -43.96
N ALA A 166 19.68 14.45 -43.39
CA ALA A 166 18.52 15.02 -44.05
C ALA A 166 18.93 15.67 -45.39
N ARG A 167 18.26 15.33 -46.49
CA ARG A 167 18.48 15.96 -47.81
C ARG A 167 17.62 17.20 -48.03
N PHE A 168 16.48 17.30 -47.34
CA PHE A 168 15.56 18.42 -47.43
C PHE A 168 15.08 18.81 -46.05
N CYS A 169 14.82 20.10 -45.85
CA CYS A 169 14.27 20.62 -44.62
C CYS A 169 12.81 20.15 -44.45
N PRO A 170 12.47 19.44 -43.35
CA PRO A 170 11.10 18.98 -43.12
C PRO A 170 10.12 20.12 -42.82
N ARG A 171 10.61 21.35 -42.60
CA ARG A 171 9.78 22.53 -42.30
C ARG A 171 9.55 23.42 -43.52
N CYS A 172 10.57 23.68 -44.33
CA CYS A 172 10.47 24.63 -45.46
C CYS A 172 10.74 24.01 -46.84
N GLY A 173 11.03 22.71 -46.91
CA GLY A 173 11.23 21.97 -48.16
C GLY A 173 12.53 22.28 -48.93
N HIS A 174 13.32 23.27 -48.48
CA HIS A 174 14.60 23.60 -49.11
C HIS A 174 15.64 22.50 -48.87
N GLU A 175 16.56 22.34 -49.82
CA GLU A 175 17.65 21.39 -49.70
C GLU A 175 18.47 21.67 -48.43
N ALA A 176 18.76 20.61 -47.70
CA ALA A 176 19.60 20.67 -46.53
C ALA A 176 21.05 20.78 -47.01
N VAL A 177 21.52 22.02 -47.13
CA VAL A 177 22.91 22.32 -47.49
C VAL A 177 23.75 22.15 -46.22
N ASP A 178 24.74 21.26 -46.26
CA ASP A 178 25.71 21.02 -45.18
C ASP A 178 26.60 22.24 -44.92
#